data_AF-A0A7C5F652-F1
#
_entry.id   AF-A0A7C5F652-F1
#
_cell.length_a   1.000
_cell.length_b   1.000
_cell.length_c   1.000
_cell.angle_alpha   90.00
_cell.angle_beta   90.00
_cell.angle_gamma   90.00
#
_symmetry.space_group_name_H-M   'P 1'
#
loop_
_entity.id
_entity.type
_entity.pdbx_description
1 polymer ?
#
loop_
_entity_poly.entity_id
_entity_poly.type
_entity_poly.pdbx_seq_one_letter_code
_entity_poly.pdbx_strand_id
1 'polypeptide(L)'
;MASLGLLYLTWSFVLKKLLLPVSTSEKQAKEIIRDYYATFYPGLEHVYPEALKGQVEFIYKNLTKVGKLEEYLEQYKALALQRKKEKGLLSKNS
;
A
#
# COMPACT_ATOMS: atom_id res chain seq x y z
N MET A 1 -34.87 -24.57 -17.59
CA MET A 1 -33.43 -24.83 -17.34
C MET A 1 -32.78 -23.49 -17.00
N ALA A 2 -32.63 -23.20 -15.70
CA ALA A 2 -32.09 -21.91 -15.24
C ALA A 2 -30.58 -21.88 -15.46
N SER A 3 -30.14 -20.83 -16.16
CA SER A 3 -28.75 -20.59 -16.54
C SER A 3 -27.82 -20.60 -15.33
N LEU A 4 -26.95 -21.60 -15.26
CA LEU A 4 -25.85 -21.72 -14.30
C LEU A 4 -24.77 -20.63 -14.50
N GLY A 5 -24.89 -19.79 -15.54
CA GLY A 5 -23.90 -18.76 -15.88
C GLY A 5 -23.91 -17.52 -14.97
N LEU A 6 -25.02 -17.20 -14.29
CA LEU A 6 -25.10 -16.02 -13.43
C LEU A 6 -24.51 -16.23 -12.02
N LEU A 7 -24.40 -17.48 -11.55
CA LEU A 7 -23.84 -17.78 -10.23
C LEU A 7 -22.31 -17.63 -10.19
N TYR A 8 -21.63 -17.81 -11.33
CA TYR A 8 -20.16 -17.77 -11.36
C TYR A 8 -19.60 -16.34 -11.26
N LEU A 9 -20.28 -15.35 -11.85
CA LEU A 9 -19.81 -13.95 -11.89
C LEU A 9 -19.92 -13.25 -10.53
N THR A 10 -20.95 -13.58 -9.74
CA THR A 10 -21.10 -13.02 -8.39
C THR A 10 -20.16 -13.68 -7.39
N TRP A 11 -19.80 -14.95 -7.62
CA TRP A 11 -18.89 -15.67 -6.72
C TRP A 11 -17.43 -15.26 -6.90
N SER A 12 -16.98 -14.93 -8.11
CA SER A 12 -15.63 -14.38 -8.32
C SER A 12 -15.40 -13.04 -7.61
N PHE A 13 -16.44 -12.21 -7.46
CA PHE A 13 -16.31 -10.93 -6.75
C PHE A 13 -16.20 -11.12 -5.22
N VAL A 14 -16.89 -12.11 -4.67
CA VAL A 14 -16.79 -12.47 -3.25
C VAL A 14 -15.47 -13.19 -2.95
N LEU A 15 -15.00 -14.07 -3.84
CA LEU A 15 -13.74 -14.80 -3.66
C LEU A 15 -12.51 -13.90 -3.74
N LYS A 16 -12.55 -12.83 -4.56
CA LYS A 16 -11.48 -11.81 -4.60
C LYS A 16 -11.39 -10.97 -3.32
N LYS A 17 -12.48 -10.88 -2.56
CA LYS A 17 -12.51 -10.29 -1.21
C LYS A 17 -12.13 -11.28 -0.09
N LEU A 18 -12.16 -12.58 -0.38
CA LEU A 18 -11.94 -13.65 0.61
C LEU A 18 -10.49 -14.17 0.63
N LEU A 19 -9.71 -13.92 -0.42
CA LEU A 19 -8.29 -14.26 -0.44
C LEU A 19 -7.46 -13.16 0.23
N LEU A 20 -7.36 -13.34 1.55
CA LEU A 20 -6.33 -12.84 2.47
C LEU A 20 -6.44 -11.37 2.89
N PRO A 21 -6.76 -11.07 4.16
CA PRO A 21 -5.89 -10.16 4.88
C PRO A 21 -4.68 -11.00 5.26
N VAL A 22 -3.64 -11.03 4.42
CA VAL A 22 -2.30 -11.09 5.02
C VAL A 22 -2.25 -9.77 5.75
N SER A 23 -2.69 -9.77 7.01
CA SER A 23 -2.57 -8.64 7.91
C SER A 23 -1.15 -8.14 7.73
N THR A 24 -0.99 -6.99 7.07
CA THR A 24 0.33 -6.55 6.64
C THR A 24 1.16 -6.41 7.90
N SER A 25 2.27 -7.15 7.98
CA SER A 25 3.07 -7.16 9.20
C SER A 25 3.54 -5.74 9.53
N GLU A 26 3.71 -5.41 10.81
CA GLU A 26 4.13 -4.07 11.24
C GLU A 26 5.37 -3.59 10.48
N LYS A 27 6.34 -4.49 10.26
CA LYS A 27 7.55 -4.20 9.50
C LYS A 27 7.22 -3.82 8.05
N GLN A 28 6.41 -4.62 7.36
CA GLN A 28 6.02 -4.33 5.98
C GLN A 28 5.20 -3.03 5.87
N ALA A 29 4.29 -2.78 6.81
CA ALA A 29 3.49 -1.58 6.84
C ALA A 29 4.37 -0.33 6.97
N LYS A 30 5.34 -0.35 7.89
CA LYS A 30 6.31 0.74 8.05
C LYS A 30 7.20 0.92 6.83
N GLU A 31 7.63 -0.16 6.18
CA GLU A 31 8.41 -0.09 4.93
C GLU A 31 7.63 0.57 3.79
N ILE A 32 6.34 0.26 3.62
CA ILE A 32 5.47 0.88 2.61
C ILE A 32 5.30 2.38 2.90
N ILE A 33 5.03 2.75 4.15
CA ILE A 33 4.90 4.15 4.56
C ILE A 33 6.22 4.88 4.28
N ARG A 34 7.36 4.28 4.65
CA ARG A 34 8.68 4.86 4.39
C ARG A 34 8.95 5.05 2.88
N ASP A 35 8.71 4.03 2.06
CA ASP A 35 8.92 4.12 0.58
C ASP A 35 8.06 5.22 -0.04
N TYR A 36 6.83 5.37 0.44
CA TYR A 36 5.96 6.48 0.04
C TYR A 36 6.63 7.83 0.35
N TYR A 37 7.02 8.09 1.60
CA TYR A 37 7.68 9.36 1.94
C TYR A 37 9.00 9.58 1.20
N ALA A 38 9.83 8.54 1.03
CA ALA A 38 11.08 8.63 0.27
C ALA A 38 10.85 8.99 -1.21
N THR A 39 9.73 8.52 -1.80
CA THR A 39 9.39 8.81 -3.20
C THR A 39 9.00 10.27 -3.41
N PHE A 40 8.27 10.87 -2.45
CA PHE A 40 7.79 12.25 -2.53
C PHE A 40 8.80 13.26 -1.96
N TYR A 41 9.61 12.86 -0.99
CA TYR A 41 10.62 13.68 -0.33
C TYR A 41 12.01 13.00 -0.43
N PRO A 42 12.61 12.97 -1.64
CA PRO A 42 13.92 12.36 -1.83
C PRO A 42 14.97 13.10 -0.99
N GLY A 43 15.81 12.36 -0.26
CA GLY A 43 16.82 12.91 0.63
C GLY A 43 16.39 13.07 2.09
N LEU A 44 15.08 12.95 2.40
CA LEU A 44 14.58 13.03 3.78
C LEU A 44 15.22 11.98 4.70
N GLU A 45 15.48 10.78 4.18
CA GLU A 45 16.19 9.70 4.89
C GLU A 45 17.62 10.07 5.29
N HIS A 46 18.30 10.91 4.50
CA HIS A 46 19.70 11.29 4.75
C HIS A 46 19.82 12.53 5.64
N VAL A 47 18.87 13.46 5.52
CA VAL A 47 18.90 14.72 6.27
C VAL A 47 18.27 14.57 7.64
N TYR A 48 17.19 13.77 7.76
CA TYR A 48 16.44 13.61 9.01
C TYR A 48 16.00 12.14 9.26
N PRO A 49 16.93 11.20 9.43
CA PRO A 49 16.62 9.77 9.57
C PRO A 49 15.72 9.46 10.78
N GLU A 50 16.02 10.05 11.94
CA GLU A 50 15.26 9.82 13.18
C GLU A 50 13.86 10.45 13.12
N ALA A 51 13.73 11.63 12.51
CA ALA A 51 12.43 12.27 12.35
C ALA A 51 11.52 11.47 11.41
N LEU A 52 12.07 10.94 10.32
CA LEU A 52 11.34 10.06 9.41
C LEU A 52 10.90 8.78 10.11
N LYS A 53 11.77 8.16 10.90
CA LYS A 53 11.44 6.96 11.68
C LYS A 53 10.29 7.24 12.65
N GLY A 54 10.35 8.35 13.40
CA GLY A 54 9.27 8.78 14.29
C GLY A 54 7.96 9.04 13.56
N GLN A 55 8.02 9.65 12.38
CA GLN A 55 6.86 9.93 11.55
C GLN A 55 6.21 8.64 11.01
N VAL A 56 7.01 7.69 10.53
CA VAL A 56 6.54 6.37 10.08
C VAL A 56 5.85 5.62 11.23
N GLU A 57 6.44 5.63 12.42
CA GLU A 57 5.83 5.01 13.61
C GLU A 57 4.53 5.68 14.03
N PHE A 58 4.48 7.01 14.03
CA PHE A 58 3.28 7.78 14.35
C PHE A 58 2.13 7.47 13.38
N ILE A 59 2.42 7.46 12.08
CA ILE A 59 1.43 7.17 11.04
C ILE A 59 0.93 5.74 11.18
N TYR A 60 1.83 4.76 11.34
CA TYR A 60 1.46 3.37 11.57
C TYR A 60 0.53 3.23 12.79
N LYS A 61 0.91 3.77 13.94
CA LYS A 61 0.11 3.68 15.18
C LYS A 61 -1.26 4.33 15.01
N ASN A 62 -1.34 5.50 14.37
CA ASN A 62 -2.61 6.18 14.15
C ASN A 62 -3.51 5.41 13.20
N LEU A 63 -2.98 4.92 12.07
CA LEU A 63 -3.75 4.16 11.08
C LEU A 63 -4.26 2.84 11.64
N THR A 64 -3.44 2.15 12.45
CA THR A 64 -3.85 0.95 13.19
C THR A 64 -4.95 1.29 14.20
N LYS A 65 -4.80 2.38 14.95
CA LYS A 65 -5.80 2.83 15.95
C LYS A 65 -7.16 3.13 15.32
N VAL A 66 -7.19 3.73 14.12
CA VAL A 66 -8.44 4.05 13.42
C VAL A 66 -8.95 2.91 12.53
N GLY A 67 -8.26 1.77 12.48
CA GLY A 67 -8.65 0.60 11.68
C GLY A 67 -8.59 0.83 10.17
N LYS A 68 -7.80 1.82 9.70
CA LYS A 68 -7.66 2.17 8.26
C LYS A 68 -6.29 1.81 7.68
N LEU A 69 -5.50 1.03 8.41
CA LEU A 69 -4.13 0.70 8.00
C LEU A 69 -4.09 0.11 6.59
N GLU A 70 -4.88 -0.93 6.31
CA GLU A 70 -4.84 -1.61 5.01
C GLU A 70 -5.24 -0.70 3.86
N GLU A 71 -6.32 0.07 4.02
CA GLU A 71 -6.80 1.05 3.04
C GLU A 71 -5.69 2.05 2.64
N TYR A 72 -4.99 2.61 3.64
CA TYR A 72 -3.93 3.58 3.40
C TYR A 72 -2.67 2.93 2.83
N LEU A 73 -2.31 1.71 3.24
CA LEU A 73 -1.17 1.00 2.68
C LEU A 73 -1.36 0.70 1.18
N GLU A 74 -2.57 0.36 0.75
CA GLU A 74 -2.90 0.22 -0.68
C GLU A 74 -2.76 1.54 -1.43
N GLN A 75 -3.29 2.63 -0.87
CA GLN A 75 -3.16 3.97 -1.47
C GLN A 75 -1.69 4.41 -1.58
N TYR A 76 -0.88 4.19 -0.54
CA TYR A 76 0.55 4.53 -0.54
C TYR A 76 1.33 3.75 -1.60
N LYS A 77 1.07 2.45 -1.76
CA LYS A 77 1.66 1.65 -2.84
C LYS A 77 1.29 2.21 -4.22
N ALA A 78 0.01 2.50 -4.45
CA ALA A 78 -0.47 3.00 -5.72
C ALA A 78 0.16 4.36 -6.07
N LEU A 79 0.18 5.29 -5.11
CA LEU A 79 0.76 6.64 -5.30
C LEU A 79 2.27 6.60 -5.49
N ALA A 80 3.00 5.80 -4.71
CA ALA A 80 4.44 5.66 -4.87
C ALA A 80 4.78 5.08 -6.26
N LEU A 81 4.03 4.07 -6.70
CA LEU A 81 4.21 3.44 -8.02
C LEU A 81 3.86 4.42 -9.16
N GLN A 82 2.76 5.16 -9.05
CA GLN A 82 2.40 6.20 -10.00
C GLN A 82 3.51 7.26 -10.10
N ARG A 83 4.01 7.76 -8.97
CA ARG A 83 5.05 8.78 -8.96
C ARG A 83 6.38 8.28 -9.53
N LYS A 84 6.73 7.02 -9.29
CA LYS A 84 7.89 6.35 -9.93
C LYS A 84 7.71 6.25 -11.45
N LYS A 85 6.49 5.99 -11.95
CA LYS A 85 6.18 6.02 -13.40
C LYS A 85 6.32 7.42 -13.98
N GLU A 86 5.74 8.43 -13.32
CA GLU A 86 5.80 9.83 -13.76
C GLU A 86 7.23 10.37 -13.84
N LYS A 87 8.08 10.00 -12.88
CA LYS A 87 9.51 10.37 -12.89
C LYS A 87 10.36 9.56 -13.87
N GLY A 88 9.78 8.63 -14.63
CA GLY A 88 10.52 7.73 -15.52
C GLY A 88 11.47 6.77 -14.78
N LEU A 89 11.32 6.61 -13.46
CA LEU A 89 12.15 5.73 -12.62
C LEU A 89 11.76 4.26 -12.77
N LEU A 90 10.56 3.98 -13.27
CA LEU A 90 10.18 2.66 -13.77
C LEU A 90 10.67 2.55 -15.22
N SER A 91 11.90 2.07 -15.37
CA SER A 91 12.53 1.82 -16.66
C SER A 91 11.59 1.05 -17.60
N LYS A 92 11.43 1.54 -18.83
CA LYS A 92 10.93 0.75 -19.97
C LYS A 92 11.92 -0.39 -20.20
N ASN A 93 11.68 -1.55 -19.59
CA ASN A 93 12.26 -2.83 -19.98
C ASN A 93 11.32 -3.92 -19.45
N SER A 94 10.24 -4.15 -20.20
CA SER A 94 9.66 -5.47 -20.37
C SER A 94 10.27 -6.07 -21.63
#